data_AF-A0A250XRL6-F1
#
_entry.id   AF-A0A250XRL6-F1
#
_cell.length_a   1.000
_cell.length_b   1.000
_cell.length_c   1.000
_cell.angle_alpha   90.00
_cell.angle_beta   90.00
_cell.angle_gamma   90.00
#
_symmetry.space_group_name_H-M   'P 1'
#
loop_
_entity.id
_entity.type
_entity.pdbx_description
1 polymer ?
#
loop_
_entity_poly.entity_id
_entity_poly.type
_entity_poly.pdbx_seq_one_letter_code
_entity_poly.pdbx_strand_id
1 'polypeptide(L)'
;MSLRMSTCHRNARYNQALSDSFKRSGATRRLVPCRVLITESEVLIDTPTGAMRTSLFKPSVSSQEVKFPGVIVYSEIYQVTGPIERICRRIASEGYVVAAGDVYHEYVTGSLGYTNEGTDRGNTLKVTKPIQSHDSDTTALVNYLLSMPECNGRIGTFGLCLGGGLAFRATLASPHVRAAACHFATDIHNRGLGPQNGEPLPEGVRHSIDNISALRGEAMMVWGTQDPHIPAEGRTALRDALLKAGATFTWAELNANHAFLRDDCSKGRYDAAISNIAYEMTFELFTRRLTLGLLDDGLTKIPGPPGTSVA
;
A
#
# COMPACT_ATOMS: atom_id res chain seq x y z
N MET A 1 24.13 9.08 20.53
CA MET A 1 23.04 10.06 20.78
C MET A 1 22.96 11.04 19.61
N SER A 2 22.40 10.65 18.46
CA SER A 2 22.06 11.56 17.36
C SER A 2 21.21 10.83 16.32
N LEU A 3 19.90 10.78 16.53
CA LEU A 3 18.94 10.25 15.54
C LEU A 3 17.64 11.06 15.50
N ARG A 4 17.68 12.33 15.96
CA ARG A 4 16.52 13.25 15.97
C ARG A 4 16.57 14.36 14.92
N MET A 5 17.53 14.36 13.99
CA MET A 5 17.72 15.50 13.06
C MET A 5 17.17 15.31 11.63
N SER A 6 16.79 14.10 11.18
CA SER A 6 16.49 13.88 9.76
C SER A 6 15.06 14.28 9.33
N THR A 7 14.06 14.16 10.21
CA THR A 7 12.70 14.68 9.98
C THR A 7 12.64 16.21 10.05
N CYS A 8 13.46 16.82 10.91
CA CYS A 8 13.56 18.27 11.03
C CYS A 8 14.12 18.93 9.75
N HIS A 9 15.07 18.30 9.06
CA HIS A 9 15.63 18.83 7.82
C HIS A 9 14.69 18.75 6.60
N ARG A 10 13.78 17.76 6.56
CA ARG A 10 12.73 17.66 5.51
C ARG A 10 11.70 18.78 5.65
N ASN A 11 11.26 19.06 6.88
CA ASN A 11 10.42 20.22 7.19
C ASN A 11 11.18 21.54 7.02
N ALA A 12 12.49 21.60 7.28
CA ALA A 12 13.26 22.84 7.13
C ALA A 12 13.36 23.30 5.67
N ARG A 13 13.61 22.41 4.69
CA ARG A 13 13.65 22.82 3.27
C ARG A 13 12.28 23.22 2.72
N TYR A 14 11.21 22.54 3.15
CA TYR A 14 9.83 22.91 2.84
C TYR A 14 9.43 24.24 3.49
N ASN A 15 9.76 24.43 4.77
CA ASN A 15 9.48 25.66 5.52
C ASN A 15 10.35 26.85 5.08
N GLN A 16 11.58 26.61 4.61
CA GLN A 16 12.47 27.66 4.13
C GLN A 16 12.03 28.18 2.76
N ALA A 17 11.56 27.30 1.87
CA ALA A 17 10.90 27.70 0.62
C ALA A 17 9.61 28.51 0.87
N LEU A 18 8.85 28.19 1.94
CA LEU A 18 7.68 28.97 2.36
C LEU A 18 8.06 30.31 3.02
N SER A 19 9.14 30.35 3.82
CA SER A 19 9.67 31.55 4.49
C SER A 19 10.23 32.59 3.50
N ASP A 20 10.99 32.13 2.50
CA ASP A 20 11.64 33.03 1.54
C ASP A 20 10.63 33.67 0.58
N SER A 21 9.49 33.01 0.38
CA SER A 21 8.30 33.59 -0.28
C SER A 21 7.61 34.64 0.61
N PHE A 22 7.62 34.46 1.93
CA PHE A 22 6.98 35.34 2.92
C PHE A 22 7.73 36.66 3.15
N LYS A 23 9.06 36.67 3.06
CA LYS A 23 9.88 37.88 3.30
C LYS A 23 9.84 38.90 2.15
N ARG A 24 9.28 38.54 0.99
CA ARG A 24 9.26 39.41 -0.20
C ARG A 24 7.98 40.23 -0.40
N SER A 25 6.94 40.05 0.42
CA SER A 25 5.67 40.76 0.26
C SER A 25 5.29 41.57 1.51
N GLY A 26 5.59 42.87 1.48
CA GLY A 26 5.06 43.85 2.45
C GLY A 26 3.57 44.17 2.22
N ALA A 27 2.73 43.15 2.12
CA ALA A 27 1.31 43.31 1.81
C ALA A 27 0.40 42.75 2.92
N THR A 28 -0.63 43.52 3.22
CA THR A 28 -1.74 43.27 4.15
C THR A 28 -2.20 41.81 4.14
N ARG A 29 -2.22 41.17 5.32
CA ARG A 29 -2.66 39.77 5.52
C ARG A 29 -4.12 39.57 5.08
N ARG A 30 -4.32 39.22 3.81
CA ARG A 30 -5.43 38.33 3.43
C ARG A 30 -5.12 36.96 4.02
N LEU A 31 -6.11 36.35 4.67
CA LEU A 31 -6.08 34.92 4.98
C LEU A 31 -5.79 34.18 3.67
N VAL A 32 -4.58 33.63 3.54
CA VAL A 32 -4.24 32.77 2.41
C VAL A 32 -5.17 31.56 2.56
N PRO A 33 -6.05 31.26 1.60
CA PRO A 33 -6.86 30.05 1.67
C PRO A 33 -5.90 28.87 1.83
N CYS A 34 -6.20 27.98 2.78
CA CYS A 34 -5.41 26.78 3.06
C CYS A 34 -5.15 26.09 1.72
N ARG A 35 -3.90 26.13 1.23
CA ARG A 35 -3.54 25.45 -0.02
C ARG A 35 -3.73 23.98 0.25
N VAL A 36 -4.71 23.36 -0.41
CA VAL A 36 -4.97 21.93 -0.31
C VAL A 36 -3.68 21.20 -0.66
N LEU A 37 -3.13 20.47 0.31
CA LEU A 37 -1.81 19.81 0.22
C LEU A 37 -1.84 18.56 -0.68
N ILE A 38 -3.04 18.08 -1.01
CA ILE A 38 -3.26 16.93 -1.89
C ILE A 38 -4.36 17.22 -2.93
N THR A 39 -4.28 16.61 -4.10
CA THR A 39 -5.36 16.56 -5.09
C THR A 39 -5.93 15.16 -5.14
N GLU A 40 -7.24 15.07 -5.33
CA GLU A 40 -7.97 13.81 -5.42
C GLU A 40 -8.63 13.72 -6.78
N SER A 41 -8.53 12.57 -7.42
CA SER A 41 -9.18 12.29 -8.70
C SER A 41 -9.50 10.81 -8.79
N GLU A 42 -10.36 10.44 -9.73
CA GLU A 42 -10.67 9.05 -10.03
C GLU A 42 -10.31 8.77 -11.49
N VAL A 43 -9.80 7.56 -11.74
CA VAL A 43 -9.51 7.07 -13.09
C VAL A 43 -10.01 5.63 -13.25
N LEU A 44 -10.30 5.25 -14.48
CA LEU A 44 -10.51 3.86 -14.86
C LEU A 44 -9.21 3.34 -15.47
N ILE A 45 -8.68 2.26 -14.88
CA ILE A 45 -7.47 1.59 -15.36
C ILE A 45 -7.89 0.29 -16.02
N ASP A 46 -7.51 0.09 -17.28
CA ASP A 46 -7.79 -1.16 -17.97
C ASP A 46 -6.98 -2.32 -17.37
N THR A 47 -7.67 -3.42 -17.07
CA THR A 47 -7.06 -4.69 -16.67
C THR A 47 -7.56 -5.82 -17.58
N PRO A 48 -6.92 -7.00 -17.59
CA PRO A 48 -7.41 -8.15 -18.35
C PRO A 48 -8.83 -8.62 -17.96
N THR A 49 -9.32 -8.29 -16.76
CA THR A 49 -10.64 -8.71 -16.26
C THR A 49 -11.69 -7.59 -16.31
N GLY A 50 -11.32 -6.40 -16.79
CA GLY A 50 -12.21 -5.24 -16.94
C GLY A 50 -11.62 -3.95 -16.39
N ALA A 51 -12.30 -2.83 -16.61
CA ALA A 51 -11.86 -1.54 -16.09
C ALA A 51 -11.91 -1.53 -14.55
N MET A 52 -10.81 -1.13 -13.92
CA MET A 52 -10.68 -0.98 -12.48
C MET A 52 -10.80 0.48 -12.09
N ARG A 53 -11.85 0.82 -11.34
CA ARG A 53 -11.98 2.13 -10.71
C ARG A 53 -10.85 2.31 -9.69
N THR A 54 -10.10 3.39 -9.84
CA THR A 54 -8.93 3.68 -9.02
C THR A 54 -8.98 5.12 -8.54
N SER A 55 -9.03 5.30 -7.22
CA SER A 55 -8.93 6.61 -6.59
C SER A 55 -7.45 7.01 -6.48
N LEU A 56 -7.12 8.22 -6.92
CA LEU A 56 -5.78 8.78 -6.91
C LEU A 56 -5.69 9.94 -5.92
N PHE A 57 -4.63 9.94 -5.12
CA PHE A 57 -4.32 11.00 -4.15
C PHE A 57 -2.89 11.45 -4.38
N LYS A 58 -2.68 12.73 -4.70
CA LYS A 58 -1.37 13.24 -5.14
C LYS A 58 -0.97 14.50 -4.38
N PRO A 59 0.30 14.69 -3.99
CA PRO A 59 0.75 15.94 -3.39
C PRO A 59 0.55 17.12 -4.34
N SER A 60 -0.02 18.22 -3.84
CA SER A 60 -0.18 19.47 -4.59
C SER A 60 1.13 20.27 -4.56
N VAL A 61 1.96 20.12 -5.60
CA VAL A 61 3.21 20.87 -5.74
C VAL A 61 3.15 21.94 -6.82
N SER A 62 3.89 23.03 -6.61
CA SER A 62 4.01 24.13 -7.58
C SER A 62 4.99 23.84 -8.72
N SER A 63 5.83 22.81 -8.60
CA SER A 63 6.81 22.42 -9.63
C SER A 63 6.58 20.98 -10.07
N GLN A 64 6.51 20.78 -11.38
CA GLN A 64 6.41 19.45 -12.01
C GLN A 64 7.73 18.67 -12.02
N GLU A 65 8.83 19.29 -11.58
CA GLU A 65 10.15 18.65 -11.45
C GLU A 65 10.22 17.74 -10.23
N VAL A 66 9.39 17.97 -9.20
CA VAL A 66 9.36 17.14 -8.00
C VAL A 66 8.70 15.81 -8.35
N LYS A 67 9.46 14.73 -8.15
CA LYS A 67 8.98 13.34 -8.32
C LYS A 67 8.76 12.69 -6.96
N PHE A 68 7.68 11.93 -6.85
CA PHE A 68 7.27 11.23 -5.65
C PHE A 68 7.29 9.72 -5.85
N PRO A 69 7.60 8.93 -4.82
CA PRO A 69 7.33 7.51 -4.86
C PRO A 69 5.83 7.22 -5.01
N GLY A 70 5.51 6.16 -5.74
CA GLY A 70 4.15 5.65 -5.88
C GLY A 70 3.81 4.68 -4.75
N VAL A 71 2.58 4.70 -4.26
CA VAL A 71 2.06 3.73 -3.28
C VAL A 71 0.73 3.18 -3.76
N ILE A 72 0.64 1.86 -3.87
CA ILE A 72 -0.64 1.18 -4.08
C ILE A 72 -1.24 0.86 -2.71
N VAL A 73 -2.47 1.32 -2.47
CA VAL A 73 -3.22 1.00 -1.24
C VAL A 73 -4.27 -0.05 -1.58
N TYR A 74 -4.12 -1.24 -1.01
CA TYR A 74 -5.10 -2.30 -1.09
C TYR A 74 -6.08 -2.22 0.09
N SER A 75 -7.36 -2.24 -0.25
CA SER A 75 -8.45 -2.22 0.72
C SER A 75 -8.64 -3.58 1.42
N GLU A 76 -9.44 -3.56 2.47
CA GLU A 76 -10.01 -4.77 3.06
C GLU A 76 -11.00 -5.44 2.07
N ILE A 77 -11.75 -6.45 2.52
CA ILE A 77 -12.79 -7.12 1.72
C ILE A 77 -13.98 -6.23 1.31
N TYR A 78 -13.94 -4.93 1.62
CA TYR A 78 -15.04 -3.99 1.44
C TYR A 78 -14.86 -3.01 0.28
N GLN A 79 -13.84 -3.23 -0.57
CA GLN A 79 -13.38 -2.25 -1.56
C GLN A 79 -12.93 -0.92 -0.91
N VAL A 80 -12.77 0.14 -1.72
CA VAL A 80 -12.32 1.46 -1.25
C VAL A 80 -13.44 2.15 -0.45
N THR A 81 -13.38 2.03 0.87
CA THR A 81 -14.30 2.68 1.82
C THR A 81 -13.72 4.01 2.35
N GLY A 82 -14.52 4.79 3.08
CA GLY A 82 -14.09 6.03 3.73
C GLY A 82 -12.80 5.92 4.57
N PRO A 83 -12.63 4.89 5.44
CA PRO A 83 -11.37 4.64 6.13
C PRO A 83 -10.17 4.44 5.20
N ILE A 84 -10.34 3.71 4.09
CA ILE A 84 -9.28 3.51 3.10
C ILE A 84 -8.91 4.82 2.42
N GLU A 85 -9.89 5.63 2.04
CA GLU A 85 -9.60 6.95 1.46
C GLU A 85 -8.84 7.86 2.45
N ARG A 86 -9.21 7.87 3.74
CA ARG A 86 -8.48 8.64 4.77
C ARG A 86 -7.03 8.18 4.93
N ILE A 87 -6.78 6.87 4.84
CA ILE A 87 -5.43 6.32 4.79
C ILE A 87 -4.69 6.82 3.55
N CYS A 88 -5.33 6.81 2.38
CA CYS A 88 -4.71 7.31 1.15
C CYS A 88 -4.36 8.79 1.25
N ARG A 89 -5.26 9.62 1.82
CA ARG A 89 -5.00 11.04 2.10
C ARG A 89 -3.81 11.23 3.04
N ARG A 90 -3.73 10.41 4.10
CA ARG A 90 -2.61 10.46 5.06
C ARG A 90 -1.30 10.10 4.39
N ILE A 91 -1.25 9.01 3.63
CA ILE A 91 -0.05 8.60 2.90
C ILE A 91 0.33 9.66 1.87
N ALA A 92 -0.62 10.20 1.11
CA ALA A 92 -0.33 11.24 0.12
C ALA A 92 0.22 12.53 0.77
N SER A 93 -0.27 12.88 1.96
CA SER A 93 0.20 14.05 2.72
C SER A 93 1.65 13.92 3.18
N GLU A 94 2.20 12.71 3.25
CA GLU A 94 3.62 12.45 3.54
C GLU A 94 4.52 12.49 2.29
N GLY A 95 3.98 12.87 1.13
CA GLY A 95 4.73 13.04 -0.12
C GLY A 95 4.79 11.78 -0.98
N TYR A 96 3.66 11.10 -1.15
CA TYR A 96 3.53 9.91 -1.98
C TYR A 96 2.39 10.08 -3.00
N VAL A 97 2.55 9.56 -4.21
CA VAL A 97 1.44 9.45 -5.17
C VAL A 97 0.73 8.14 -4.89
N VAL A 98 -0.53 8.20 -4.45
CA VAL A 98 -1.27 7.03 -3.97
C VAL A 98 -2.34 6.61 -4.98
N ALA A 99 -2.40 5.32 -5.27
CA ALA A 99 -3.48 4.70 -6.05
C ALA A 99 -4.19 3.62 -5.21
N ALA A 100 -5.50 3.75 -5.05
CA ALA A 100 -6.35 2.76 -4.40
C ALA A 100 -7.33 2.17 -5.44
N GLY A 101 -7.00 0.97 -5.93
CA GLY A 101 -7.83 0.23 -6.88
C GLY A 101 -8.92 -0.56 -6.16
N ASP A 102 -10.07 -0.65 -6.79
CA ASP A 102 -11.16 -1.54 -6.40
C ASP A 102 -10.73 -3.02 -6.53
N VAL A 103 -10.52 -3.68 -5.39
CA VAL A 103 -10.02 -5.08 -5.31
C VAL A 103 -10.95 -6.12 -5.95
N TYR A 104 -12.22 -5.78 -6.17
CA TYR A 104 -13.25 -6.62 -6.79
C TYR A 104 -13.94 -5.91 -7.96
N HIS A 105 -13.21 -5.02 -8.66
CA HIS A 105 -13.75 -4.20 -9.74
C HIS A 105 -14.50 -4.98 -10.83
N GLU A 106 -14.17 -6.26 -11.05
CA GLU A 106 -14.82 -7.11 -12.05
C GLU A 106 -16.14 -7.74 -11.56
N TYR A 107 -16.49 -7.60 -10.28
CA TYR A 107 -17.66 -8.23 -9.67
C TYR A 107 -18.67 -7.27 -9.07
N VAL A 108 -18.21 -6.13 -8.55
CA VAL A 108 -19.04 -5.15 -7.86
C VAL A 108 -18.53 -3.73 -8.12
N THR A 109 -19.45 -2.79 -8.18
CA THR A 109 -19.14 -1.35 -8.24
C THR A 109 -19.34 -0.73 -6.86
N GLY A 110 -18.49 0.23 -6.51
CA GLY A 110 -18.53 0.93 -5.23
C GLY A 110 -18.06 0.09 -4.03
N SER A 111 -18.08 0.73 -2.86
CA SER A 111 -17.72 0.11 -1.59
C SER A 111 -18.81 -0.82 -1.06
N LEU A 112 -18.42 -1.94 -0.44
CA LEU A 112 -19.33 -2.74 0.37
C LEU A 112 -19.45 -2.11 1.77
N GLY A 113 -20.66 -2.12 2.33
CA GLY A 113 -20.89 -1.61 3.68
C GLY A 113 -20.26 -2.49 4.75
N TYR A 114 -19.94 -1.91 5.91
CA TYR A 114 -19.52 -2.66 7.11
C TYR A 114 -20.71 -3.34 7.81
N THR A 115 -21.48 -4.11 7.04
CA THR A 115 -22.63 -4.90 7.48
C THR A 115 -22.31 -6.39 7.40
N ASN A 116 -23.19 -7.24 7.93
CA ASN A 116 -23.05 -8.69 7.75
C ASN A 116 -23.11 -9.06 6.26
N GLU A 117 -24.08 -8.50 5.51
CA GLU A 117 -24.19 -8.70 4.07
C GLU A 117 -22.93 -8.28 3.30
N GLY A 118 -22.37 -7.10 3.60
CA GLY A 118 -21.12 -6.65 2.98
C GLY A 118 -19.93 -7.53 3.35
N THR A 119 -19.90 -8.05 4.58
CA THR A 119 -18.87 -9.00 5.06
C THR A 119 -18.99 -10.33 4.33
N ASP A 120 -20.20 -10.88 4.20
CA ASP A 120 -20.46 -12.15 3.53
C ASP A 120 -20.16 -12.05 2.03
N ARG A 121 -20.56 -10.93 1.40
CA ARG A 121 -20.23 -10.63 0.01
C ARG A 121 -18.72 -10.51 -0.18
N GLY A 122 -18.03 -9.75 0.67
CA GLY A 122 -16.58 -9.58 0.60
C GLY A 122 -15.80 -10.88 0.77
N ASN A 123 -16.23 -11.74 1.71
CA ASN A 123 -15.64 -13.07 1.92
C ASN A 123 -15.91 -14.01 0.74
N THR A 124 -17.12 -13.96 0.17
CA THR A 124 -17.47 -14.73 -1.05
C THR A 124 -16.56 -14.32 -2.20
N LEU A 125 -16.40 -13.02 -2.46
CA LEU A 125 -15.57 -12.51 -3.54
C LEU A 125 -14.09 -12.86 -3.37
N LYS A 126 -13.58 -12.83 -2.13
CA LYS A 126 -12.20 -13.24 -1.81
C LYS A 126 -11.87 -14.65 -2.31
N VAL A 127 -12.79 -15.58 -2.14
CA VAL A 127 -12.63 -16.98 -2.56
C VAL A 127 -13.21 -17.26 -3.95
N THR A 128 -13.82 -16.27 -4.60
CA THR A 128 -14.29 -16.38 -5.99
C THR A 128 -13.23 -15.86 -6.97
N LYS A 129 -12.58 -14.74 -6.64
CA LYS A 129 -11.61 -14.08 -7.51
C LYS A 129 -10.37 -14.94 -7.68
N PRO A 130 -9.97 -15.31 -8.91
CA PRO A 130 -8.75 -16.07 -9.14
C PRO A 130 -7.51 -15.34 -8.64
N ILE A 131 -6.56 -16.08 -8.07
CA ILE A 131 -5.32 -15.52 -7.50
C ILE A 131 -4.58 -14.65 -8.52
N GLN A 132 -4.44 -15.14 -9.75
CA GLN A 132 -3.73 -14.45 -10.83
C GLN A 132 -4.39 -13.14 -11.26
N SER A 133 -5.69 -12.96 -11.04
CA SER A 133 -6.36 -11.70 -11.34
C SER A 133 -5.82 -10.57 -10.45
N HIS A 134 -5.51 -10.87 -9.18
CA HIS A 134 -4.86 -9.90 -8.30
C HIS A 134 -3.45 -9.51 -8.78
N ASP A 135 -2.72 -10.42 -9.45
CA ASP A 135 -1.40 -10.15 -9.99
C ASP A 135 -1.49 -9.26 -11.25
N SER A 136 -2.49 -9.48 -12.10
CA SER A 136 -2.74 -8.61 -13.25
C SER A 136 -3.19 -7.21 -12.83
N ASP A 137 -4.02 -7.09 -11.78
CA ASP A 137 -4.45 -5.80 -11.24
C ASP A 137 -3.26 -5.02 -10.66
N THR A 138 -2.39 -5.73 -9.93
CA THR A 138 -1.13 -5.17 -9.42
C THR A 138 -0.27 -4.65 -10.56
N THR A 139 -0.13 -5.42 -11.64
CA THR A 139 0.64 -5.03 -12.83
C THR A 139 0.05 -3.78 -13.47
N ALA A 140 -1.28 -3.70 -13.60
CA ALA A 140 -1.97 -2.53 -14.16
C ALA A 140 -1.76 -1.28 -13.29
N LEU A 141 -1.88 -1.39 -11.97
CA LEU A 141 -1.65 -0.28 -11.03
C LEU A 141 -0.18 0.19 -11.03
N VAL A 142 0.76 -0.75 -11.05
CA VAL A 142 2.20 -0.44 -11.15
C VAL A 142 2.48 0.31 -12.45
N ASN A 143 2.02 -0.21 -13.58
CA ASN A 143 2.24 0.42 -14.89
C ASN A 143 1.60 1.81 -14.95
N TYR A 144 0.41 1.97 -14.39
CA TYR A 144 -0.25 3.26 -14.31
C TYR A 144 0.59 4.25 -13.51
N LEU A 145 1.00 3.91 -12.28
CA LEU A 145 1.85 4.77 -11.44
C LEU A 145 3.19 5.09 -12.12
N LEU A 146 3.82 4.14 -12.79
CA LEU A 146 5.09 4.36 -13.51
C LEU A 146 4.93 5.27 -14.74
N SER A 147 3.74 5.32 -15.34
CA SER A 147 3.48 6.22 -16.47
C SER A 147 3.22 7.67 -16.04
N MET A 148 2.94 7.90 -14.76
CA MET A 148 2.71 9.24 -14.23
C MET A 148 4.00 10.06 -14.22
N PRO A 149 3.99 11.29 -14.80
CA PRO A 149 5.17 12.15 -14.77
C PRO A 149 5.55 12.53 -13.34
N GLU A 150 4.65 12.52 -12.37
CA GLU A 150 4.96 12.79 -10.96
C GLU A 150 5.63 11.62 -10.23
N CYS A 151 5.71 10.42 -10.82
CA CYS A 151 6.30 9.25 -10.18
C CYS A 151 7.82 9.18 -10.35
N ASN A 152 8.54 8.81 -9.28
CA ASN A 152 10.00 8.65 -9.31
C ASN A 152 10.46 7.24 -9.77
N GLY A 153 9.51 6.38 -10.18
CA GLY A 153 9.78 5.02 -10.62
C GLY A 153 9.88 3.96 -9.51
N ARG A 154 9.77 4.35 -8.22
CA ARG A 154 9.79 3.43 -7.08
C ARG A 154 8.38 3.26 -6.52
N ILE A 155 7.95 2.02 -6.39
CA ILE A 155 6.61 1.68 -5.93
C ILE A 155 6.67 0.97 -4.57
N GLY A 156 5.85 1.42 -3.64
CA GLY A 156 5.50 0.70 -2.43
C GLY A 156 4.07 0.20 -2.45
N THR A 157 3.74 -0.71 -1.57
CA THR A 157 2.37 -1.18 -1.34
C THR A 157 2.01 -1.03 0.13
N PHE A 158 0.75 -0.74 0.39
CA PHE A 158 0.17 -0.68 1.72
C PHE A 158 -1.13 -1.47 1.69
N GLY A 159 -1.47 -2.18 2.76
CA GLY A 159 -2.81 -2.73 2.85
C GLY A 159 -3.18 -3.28 4.22
N LEU A 160 -4.49 -3.48 4.37
CA LEU A 160 -5.16 -3.92 5.59
C LEU A 160 -5.90 -5.24 5.35
N CYS A 161 -5.84 -6.20 6.27
CA CYS A 161 -6.60 -7.46 6.19
C CYS A 161 -6.28 -8.20 4.88
N LEU A 162 -7.27 -8.43 4.00
CA LEU A 162 -7.08 -8.91 2.63
C LEU A 162 -6.01 -8.08 1.92
N GLY A 163 -6.13 -6.75 1.99
CA GLY A 163 -5.19 -5.83 1.38
C GLY A 163 -3.77 -5.96 1.93
N GLY A 164 -3.60 -6.37 3.20
CA GLY A 164 -2.27 -6.65 3.74
C GLY A 164 -1.65 -7.88 3.05
N GLY A 165 -2.47 -8.90 2.78
CA GLY A 165 -2.09 -10.07 1.99
C GLY A 165 -1.77 -9.72 0.54
N LEU A 166 -2.56 -8.85 -0.07
CA LEU A 166 -2.34 -8.36 -1.44
C LEU A 166 -1.11 -7.46 -1.54
N ALA A 167 -0.85 -6.60 -0.55
CA ALA A 167 0.35 -5.77 -0.49
C ALA A 167 1.62 -6.64 -0.45
N PHE A 168 1.59 -7.73 0.34
CA PHE A 168 2.67 -8.72 0.32
C PHE A 168 2.76 -9.40 -1.05
N ARG A 169 1.64 -9.91 -1.58
CA ARG A 169 1.61 -10.59 -2.87
C ARG A 169 2.14 -9.74 -4.02
N ALA A 170 1.86 -8.44 -4.01
CA ALA A 170 2.33 -7.51 -5.03
C ALA A 170 3.87 -7.45 -5.16
N THR A 171 4.60 -7.69 -4.07
CA THR A 171 6.07 -7.81 -4.09
C THR A 171 6.58 -9.09 -4.74
N LEU A 172 5.72 -10.12 -4.84
CA LEU A 172 6.00 -11.37 -5.56
C LEU A 172 5.63 -11.25 -7.03
N ALA A 173 4.58 -10.47 -7.33
CA ALA A 173 4.02 -10.31 -8.68
C ALA A 173 4.78 -9.29 -9.53
N SER A 174 5.33 -8.22 -8.94
CA SER A 174 5.97 -7.14 -9.69
C SER A 174 7.37 -6.80 -9.16
N PRO A 175 8.41 -6.80 -10.02
CA PRO A 175 9.76 -6.43 -9.63
C PRO A 175 9.91 -4.93 -9.35
N HIS A 176 8.89 -4.11 -9.59
CA HIS A 176 8.92 -2.67 -9.29
C HIS A 176 8.50 -2.34 -7.86
N VAL A 177 7.85 -3.28 -7.16
CA VAL A 177 7.44 -3.08 -5.77
C VAL A 177 8.62 -3.34 -4.84
N ARG A 178 9.11 -2.27 -4.22
CA ARG A 178 10.34 -2.28 -3.38
C ARG A 178 10.06 -2.43 -1.89
N ALA A 179 8.84 -2.11 -1.46
CA ALA A 179 8.43 -2.14 -0.07
C ALA A 179 6.94 -2.49 0.06
N ALA A 180 6.58 -3.33 1.04
CA ALA A 180 5.19 -3.63 1.37
C ALA A 180 4.91 -3.42 2.85
N ALA A 181 3.96 -2.53 3.16
CA ALA A 181 3.42 -2.31 4.50
C ALA A 181 2.15 -3.15 4.69
N CYS A 182 2.31 -4.31 5.31
CA CYS A 182 1.29 -5.34 5.47
C CYS A 182 0.72 -5.31 6.89
N HIS A 183 -0.47 -4.72 7.05
CA HIS A 183 -1.16 -4.66 8.33
C HIS A 183 -2.21 -5.76 8.45
N PHE A 184 -2.05 -6.63 9.46
CA PHE A 184 -2.91 -7.77 9.76
C PHE A 184 -3.29 -8.57 8.51
N ALA A 185 -2.28 -8.85 7.68
CA ALA A 185 -2.36 -9.50 6.38
C ALA A 185 -2.92 -10.93 6.42
N THR A 186 -4.18 -11.10 6.00
CA THR A 186 -4.86 -12.40 6.02
C THR A 186 -4.46 -13.29 4.84
N ASP A 187 -4.86 -14.56 4.90
CA ASP A 187 -4.87 -15.51 3.79
C ASP A 187 -3.50 -15.97 3.25
N ILE A 188 -2.39 -15.42 3.74
CA ILE A 188 -1.03 -15.89 3.39
C ILE A 188 -0.76 -17.27 4.03
N HIS A 189 -0.88 -17.35 5.36
CA HIS A 189 -0.47 -18.52 6.16
C HIS A 189 -1.25 -19.81 5.87
N ASN A 190 -2.50 -19.67 5.42
CA ASN A 190 -3.44 -20.79 5.22
C ASN A 190 -3.84 -20.98 3.75
N ARG A 191 -3.21 -20.27 2.80
CA ARG A 191 -3.54 -20.34 1.36
C ARG A 191 -4.99 -19.95 1.03
N GLY A 192 -5.61 -19.10 1.85
CA GLY A 192 -7.04 -18.76 1.78
C GLY A 192 -7.46 -17.77 0.68
N LEU A 193 -6.51 -17.25 -0.12
CA LEU A 193 -6.80 -16.33 -1.22
C LEU A 193 -7.17 -17.12 -2.49
N GLY A 194 -8.27 -16.75 -3.13
CA GLY A 194 -8.78 -17.38 -4.35
C GLY A 194 -9.58 -18.68 -4.14
N PRO A 195 -10.03 -19.32 -5.24
CA PRO A 195 -10.89 -20.51 -5.20
C PRO A 195 -10.38 -21.63 -4.29
N GLN A 196 -11.26 -22.13 -3.43
CA GLN A 196 -11.00 -23.21 -2.46
C GLN A 196 -11.78 -24.49 -2.83
N ASN A 197 -11.81 -24.82 -4.11
CA ASN A 197 -12.59 -25.94 -4.67
C ASN A 197 -11.76 -27.24 -4.84
N GLY A 198 -10.49 -27.23 -4.45
CA GLY A 198 -9.58 -28.38 -4.60
C GLY A 198 -8.98 -28.51 -6.01
N GLU A 199 -9.35 -27.64 -6.95
CA GLU A 199 -8.75 -27.61 -8.28
C GLU A 199 -7.30 -27.11 -8.19
N PRO A 200 -6.39 -27.67 -9.02
CA PRO A 200 -5.03 -27.19 -9.07
C PRO A 200 -4.99 -25.73 -9.54
N LEU A 201 -4.06 -24.95 -8.96
CA LEU A 201 -3.80 -23.60 -9.46
C LEU A 201 -3.33 -23.65 -10.92
N PRO A 202 -3.66 -22.62 -11.73
CA PRO A 202 -3.13 -22.51 -13.08
C PRO A 202 -1.60 -22.57 -13.11
N GLU A 203 -1.04 -22.96 -14.25
CA GLU A 203 0.41 -23.03 -14.43
C GLU A 203 1.07 -21.69 -14.09
N GLY A 204 2.22 -21.74 -13.38
CA GLY A 204 2.93 -20.55 -12.92
C GLY A 204 2.30 -19.82 -11.73
N VAL A 205 1.04 -20.08 -11.37
CA VAL A 205 0.39 -19.45 -10.22
C VAL A 205 0.74 -20.20 -8.93
N ARG A 206 1.03 -19.44 -7.87
CA ARG A 206 1.37 -19.97 -6.55
C ARG A 206 0.69 -19.16 -5.45
N HIS A 207 0.34 -19.79 -4.34
CA HIS A 207 -0.04 -19.07 -3.12
C HIS A 207 1.16 -18.30 -2.57
N SER A 208 0.89 -17.21 -1.85
CA SER A 208 1.93 -16.29 -1.39
C SER A 208 2.96 -16.95 -0.45
N ILE A 209 2.53 -17.85 0.45
CA ILE A 209 3.44 -18.57 1.36
C ILE A 209 4.36 -19.57 0.63
N ASP A 210 3.91 -20.09 -0.51
CA ASP A 210 4.67 -21.07 -1.31
C ASP A 210 5.64 -20.41 -2.29
N ASN A 211 5.61 -19.06 -2.38
CA ASN A 211 6.40 -18.30 -3.34
C ASN A 211 7.24 -17.17 -2.69
N ILE A 212 7.53 -17.27 -1.39
CA ILE A 212 8.27 -16.24 -0.66
C ILE A 212 9.67 -16.00 -1.24
N SER A 213 10.31 -17.02 -1.85
CA SER A 213 11.60 -16.86 -2.52
C SER A 213 11.57 -15.91 -3.73
N ALA A 214 10.38 -15.57 -4.24
CA ALA A 214 10.21 -14.58 -5.29
C ALA A 214 10.20 -13.14 -4.74
N LEU A 215 10.19 -12.94 -3.42
CA LEU A 215 10.22 -11.61 -2.80
C LEU A 215 11.45 -10.81 -3.29
N ARG A 216 11.20 -9.65 -3.89
CA ARG A 216 12.26 -8.71 -4.35
C ARG A 216 12.36 -7.44 -3.51
N GLY A 217 11.33 -7.13 -2.73
CA GLY A 217 11.26 -5.96 -1.86
C GLY A 217 11.43 -6.30 -0.37
N GLU A 218 11.30 -5.28 0.47
CA GLU A 218 11.20 -5.46 1.93
C GLU A 218 9.73 -5.50 2.36
N ALA A 219 9.36 -6.50 3.15
CA ALA A 219 8.01 -6.61 3.71
C ALA A 219 8.00 -6.17 5.19
N MET A 220 7.08 -5.29 5.59
CA MET A 220 6.79 -5.01 6.99
C MET A 220 5.47 -5.67 7.35
N MET A 221 5.52 -6.61 8.29
CA MET A 221 4.36 -7.36 8.77
C MET A 221 4.00 -6.88 10.18
N VAL A 222 2.82 -6.26 10.33
CA VAL A 222 2.32 -5.73 11.62
C VAL A 222 1.05 -6.48 12.01
N TRP A 223 1.02 -7.04 13.21
CA TRP A 223 -0.05 -7.91 13.68
C TRP A 223 -0.65 -7.42 14.99
N GLY A 224 -1.94 -7.70 15.19
CA GLY A 224 -2.57 -7.62 16.50
C GLY A 224 -2.47 -8.95 17.24
N THR A 225 -2.00 -8.96 18.49
CA THR A 225 -1.89 -10.20 19.27
C THR A 225 -3.24 -10.84 19.59
N GLN A 226 -4.34 -10.08 19.57
CA GLN A 226 -5.71 -10.58 19.74
C GLN A 226 -6.44 -10.86 18.42
N ASP A 227 -5.75 -10.83 17.28
CA ASP A 227 -6.36 -11.09 15.97
C ASP A 227 -6.79 -12.57 15.82
N PRO A 228 -8.10 -12.85 15.68
CA PRO A 228 -8.59 -14.22 15.55
C PRO A 228 -8.42 -14.79 14.14
N HIS A 229 -8.15 -13.96 13.13
CA HIS A 229 -8.06 -14.38 11.72
C HIS A 229 -6.68 -14.94 11.37
N ILE A 230 -5.68 -14.66 12.21
CA ILE A 230 -4.30 -15.10 12.02
C ILE A 230 -3.75 -15.49 13.40
N PRO A 231 -4.10 -16.69 13.88
CA PRO A 231 -3.69 -17.16 15.19
C PRO A 231 -2.18 -17.29 15.30
N ALA A 232 -1.69 -17.49 16.53
CA ALA A 232 -0.26 -17.57 16.82
C ALA A 232 0.47 -18.63 15.97
N GLU A 233 -0.16 -19.78 15.70
CA GLU A 233 0.47 -20.80 14.84
C GLU A 233 0.60 -20.30 13.39
N GLY A 234 -0.43 -19.62 12.86
CA GLY A 234 -0.40 -19.05 11.51
C GLY A 234 0.65 -17.96 11.36
N ARG A 235 0.78 -17.08 12.36
CA ARG A 235 1.84 -16.06 12.43
C ARG A 235 3.23 -16.69 12.49
N THR A 236 3.41 -17.70 13.34
CA THR A 236 4.68 -18.43 13.48
C THR A 236 5.08 -19.10 12.18
N ALA A 237 4.17 -19.84 11.55
CA ALA A 237 4.44 -20.51 10.27
C ALA A 237 4.85 -19.55 9.16
N LEU A 238 4.19 -18.38 9.06
CA LEU A 238 4.57 -17.36 8.09
C LEU A 238 5.94 -16.75 8.41
N ARG A 239 6.21 -16.45 9.68
CA ARG A 239 7.51 -15.91 10.11
C ARG A 239 8.64 -16.89 9.81
N ASP A 240 8.45 -18.17 10.10
CA ASP A 240 9.44 -19.22 9.82
C ASP A 240 9.67 -19.38 8.31
N ALA A 241 8.61 -19.29 7.50
CA ALA A 241 8.72 -19.34 6.05
C ALA A 241 9.52 -18.13 5.49
N LEU A 242 9.30 -16.93 6.03
CA LEU A 242 10.08 -15.73 5.69
C LEU A 242 11.56 -15.87 6.06
N LEU A 243 11.86 -16.36 7.28
CA LEU A 243 13.22 -16.60 7.74
C LEU A 243 13.92 -17.65 6.87
N LYS A 244 13.25 -18.78 6.60
CA LYS A 244 13.78 -19.87 5.77
C LYS A 244 14.08 -19.42 4.35
N ALA A 245 13.28 -18.52 3.79
CA ALA A 245 13.49 -17.96 2.45
C ALA A 245 14.59 -16.89 2.41
N GLY A 246 15.14 -16.46 3.54
CA GLY A 246 16.10 -15.35 3.61
C GLY A 246 15.46 -14.01 3.20
N ALA A 247 14.15 -13.85 3.41
CA ALA A 247 13.44 -12.63 3.07
C ALA A 247 13.95 -11.43 3.91
N THR A 248 13.95 -10.23 3.32
CA THR A 248 14.17 -8.98 4.08
C THR A 248 12.82 -8.51 4.60
N PHE A 249 12.63 -8.52 5.92
CA PHE A 249 11.36 -8.12 6.51
C PHE A 249 11.48 -7.51 7.91
N THR A 250 10.50 -6.68 8.25
CA THR A 250 10.22 -6.21 9.61
C THR A 250 9.01 -6.94 10.16
N TRP A 251 9.04 -7.32 11.44
CA TRP A 251 7.96 -8.05 12.10
C TRP A 251 7.58 -7.39 13.42
N ALA A 252 6.31 -7.04 13.60
CA ALA A 252 5.79 -6.51 14.86
C ALA A 252 4.46 -7.16 15.25
N GLU A 253 4.34 -7.50 16.54
CA GLU A 253 3.08 -7.90 17.16
C GLU A 253 2.74 -6.88 18.23
N LEU A 254 1.57 -6.27 18.10
CA LEU A 254 1.10 -5.18 18.94
C LEU A 254 -0.11 -5.65 19.75
N ASN A 255 -0.33 -5.07 20.93
CA ASN A 255 -1.48 -5.38 21.79
C ASN A 255 -2.79 -4.83 21.21
N ALA A 256 -3.24 -5.39 20.09
CA ALA A 256 -4.41 -4.96 19.34
C ALA A 256 -5.21 -6.15 18.80
N ASN A 257 -6.48 -5.89 18.47
CA ASN A 257 -7.34 -6.81 17.74
C ASN A 257 -7.17 -6.64 16.22
N HIS A 258 -7.79 -7.48 15.41
CA HIS A 258 -7.86 -7.30 13.97
C HIS A 258 -8.47 -5.95 13.58
N ALA A 259 -8.05 -5.37 12.45
CA ALA A 259 -8.58 -4.11 11.92
C ALA A 259 -8.42 -2.90 12.86
N PHE A 260 -7.35 -2.88 13.68
CA PHE A 260 -7.10 -1.79 14.62
C PHE A 260 -6.76 -0.44 13.97
N LEU A 261 -6.38 -0.44 12.67
CA LEU A 261 -6.19 0.78 11.86
C LEU A 261 -7.48 1.35 11.27
N ARG A 262 -8.61 0.61 11.30
CA ARG A 262 -9.86 1.09 10.70
C ARG A 262 -10.51 2.08 11.65
N ASP A 263 -10.40 3.37 11.34
CA ASP A 263 -10.97 4.50 12.09
C ASP A 263 -12.48 4.68 11.82
N ASP A 264 -13.24 3.61 11.96
CA ASP A 264 -14.71 3.61 11.85
C ASP A 264 -15.34 2.77 12.96
N CYS A 265 -16.55 3.14 13.38
CA CYS A 265 -17.28 2.54 14.49
C CYS A 265 -17.93 1.19 14.16
N SER A 266 -17.40 0.43 13.19
CA SER A 266 -18.04 -0.79 12.71
C SER A 266 -17.97 -1.97 13.69
N LYS A 267 -16.84 -2.15 14.40
CA LYS A 267 -16.62 -3.30 15.31
C LYS A 267 -15.88 -2.92 16.62
N GLY A 268 -15.70 -1.63 16.90
CA GLY A 268 -15.03 -1.16 18.13
C GLY A 268 -13.57 -1.59 18.29
N ARG A 269 -12.86 -1.85 17.18
CA ARG A 269 -11.48 -2.38 17.19
C ARG A 269 -10.42 -1.31 16.96
N TYR A 270 -10.83 -0.10 16.57
CA TYR A 270 -9.90 1.01 16.32
C TYR A 270 -9.10 1.35 17.57
N ASP A 271 -7.78 1.44 17.41
CA ASP A 271 -6.89 1.95 18.45
C ASP A 271 -6.00 3.04 17.84
N ALA A 272 -6.24 4.29 18.22
CA ALA A 272 -5.53 5.44 17.66
C ALA A 272 -4.03 5.44 18.01
N ALA A 273 -3.66 4.98 19.22
CA ALA A 273 -2.28 5.01 19.68
C ALA A 273 -1.45 3.97 18.93
N ILE A 274 -1.97 2.74 18.83
CA ILE A 274 -1.33 1.66 18.10
C ILE A 274 -1.34 1.94 16.59
N SER A 275 -2.41 2.50 16.05
CA SER A 275 -2.46 2.94 14.65
C SER A 275 -1.33 3.92 14.32
N ASN A 276 -1.08 4.91 15.19
CA ASN A 276 0.01 5.86 14.98
C ASN A 276 1.39 5.18 14.98
N ILE A 277 1.64 4.21 15.86
CA ILE A 277 2.87 3.41 15.83
C ILE A 277 3.00 2.66 14.49
N ALA A 278 1.91 2.04 14.03
CA ALA A 278 1.89 1.31 12.77
C ALA A 278 2.14 2.22 11.55
N TYR A 279 1.65 3.47 11.58
CA TYR A 279 1.99 4.48 10.57
C TYR A 279 3.45 4.92 10.62
N GLU A 280 4.01 5.16 11.80
CA GLU A 280 5.43 5.51 11.94
C GLU A 280 6.33 4.42 11.36
N MET A 281 6.03 3.14 11.64
CA MET A 281 6.75 2.02 11.03
C MET A 281 6.58 1.98 9.50
N THR A 282 5.38 2.27 8.99
CA THR A 282 5.10 2.34 7.55
C THR A 282 5.95 3.43 6.88
N PHE A 283 6.00 4.63 7.46
CA PHE A 283 6.73 5.75 6.88
C PHE A 283 8.24 5.62 7.05
N GLU A 284 8.71 4.92 8.09
CA GLU A 284 10.11 4.49 8.20
C GLU A 284 10.49 3.62 6.99
N LEU A 285 9.75 2.53 6.76
CA LEU A 285 9.97 1.61 5.65
C LEU A 285 9.98 2.35 4.31
N PHE A 286 8.93 3.13 4.04
CA PHE A 286 8.78 3.84 2.77
C PHE A 286 9.86 4.90 2.58
N THR A 287 10.23 5.64 3.62
CA THR A 287 11.34 6.61 3.53
C THR A 287 12.63 5.90 3.15
N ARG A 288 12.95 4.78 3.81
CA ARG A 288 14.20 4.06 3.60
C ARG A 288 14.27 3.42 2.21
N ARG A 289 13.19 2.77 1.77
CA ARG A 289 13.14 1.98 0.53
C ARG A 289 12.71 2.74 -0.72
N LEU A 290 11.89 3.78 -0.59
CA LEU A 290 11.29 4.50 -1.73
C LEU A 290 11.88 5.90 -1.92
N THR A 291 12.21 6.60 -0.83
CA THR A 291 12.73 7.97 -0.92
C THR A 291 14.25 8.01 -0.98
N LEU A 292 14.92 7.49 0.05
CA LEU A 292 16.38 7.62 0.19
C LEU A 292 17.15 6.62 -0.68
N GLY A 293 16.51 5.54 -1.13
CA GLY A 293 17.18 4.48 -1.87
C GLY A 293 18.28 3.80 -1.06
N LEU A 294 18.13 3.76 0.27
CA LEU A 294 19.11 3.11 1.14
C LEU A 294 19.03 1.59 0.91
N LEU A 295 20.19 1.01 0.61
CA LEU A 295 20.46 -0.27 -0.05
C LEU A 295 20.42 -0.15 -1.58
N ASP A 296 21.61 0.05 -2.15
CA ASP A 296 21.90 -0.17 -3.57
C ASP A 296 21.84 -1.69 -3.81
N ASP A 297 20.65 -2.20 -4.07
CA ASP A 297 20.34 -3.63 -4.23
C ASP A 297 20.59 -4.14 -5.66
N GLY A 298 21.33 -3.39 -6.48
CA GLY A 298 21.54 -3.70 -7.90
C GLY A 298 20.27 -3.56 -8.75
N LEU A 299 19.16 -3.12 -8.17
CA LEU A 299 17.90 -2.84 -8.87
C LEU A 299 17.84 -1.40 -9.42
N THR A 300 19.01 -0.74 -9.54
CA THR A 300 19.20 0.59 -10.14
C THR A 300 18.80 0.67 -11.60
N LYS A 301 18.67 -0.49 -12.28
CA LYS A 301 17.92 -0.55 -13.53
C LYS A 301 16.45 -0.77 -13.19
N ILE A 302 15.70 0.33 -13.07
CA ILE A 302 14.25 0.30 -13.27
C ILE A 302 14.05 -0.37 -14.63
N PRO A 303 13.40 -1.54 -14.74
CA PRO A 303 13.02 -2.07 -16.03
C PRO A 303 12.26 -0.96 -16.76
N GLY A 304 12.70 -0.60 -17.98
CA GLY A 304 12.00 0.41 -18.77
C GLY A 304 10.52 0.02 -18.90
N PRO A 305 9.62 0.99 -19.10
CA PRO A 305 8.22 0.67 -19.32
C PRO A 305 8.11 -0.35 -20.47
N PRO A 306 7.22 -1.35 -20.36
CA PRO A 306 7.04 -2.35 -21.41
C PRO A 306 6.74 -1.65 -22.73
N GLY A 307 7.60 -1.84 -23.75
CA GLY A 307 7.42 -1.27 -25.09
C GLY A 307 8.48 -0.28 -25.58
N THR A 308 9.53 0.02 -24.80
CA THR A 308 10.68 0.80 -25.31
C THR A 308 11.83 -0.13 -25.70
N SER A 309 11.74 -0.72 -26.90
CA SER A 309 12.93 -1.23 -27.57
C SER A 309 13.78 -0.03 -27.96
N VAL A 310 14.90 0.17 -27.27
CA VAL A 310 15.95 1.04 -27.79
C VAL A 310 16.49 0.36 -29.05
N ALA A 311 16.41 1.07 -30.17
CA ALA A 311 16.96 0.66 -31.46
C ALA A 311 18.47 0.37 -31.39
#